data_AF-A0A2S7Q4A2-F1
#
_entry.id   AF-A0A2S7Q4A2-F1
#
_cell.length_a   1.000
_cell.length_b   1.000
_cell.length_c   1.000
_cell.angle_alpha   90.00
_cell.angle_beta   90.00
_cell.angle_gamma   90.00
#
_symmetry.space_group_name_H-M   'P 1'
#
loop_
_entity.id
_entity.type
_entity.pdbx_description
1 polymer ?
#
loop_
_entity_poly.entity_id
_entity_poly.type
_entity_poly.pdbx_seq_one_letter_code
_entity_poly.pdbx_strand_id
1 'polypeptide(L)'
;MEATTFELRPTGPVYPLPFDQRLAQGDNYRKDKEILEKTLQSIHNFYKTPYASAHTGEHLDCERCIGLKRQVKQAYREWYLSEEPDRWYSRLFDYRTELQAMFEKPDEYDLAAIHQRADTELRSHLKRDICAHAPGDTDEVTGYKLIAARELDEGKPIPEVLGAYLENQFKSCPSSDLADFIRELNATTSDEERIPIYIRFYCADLWADSSNIKNFKAKYSRMFEQGIPHDTVVAAMRKEISASREVEISDLQRRLNELNLAQSAHLKAKAKKAEKDQMKDQRNMSLVEIGKAVCAYDECSKNIDSGVGDEVVQCVECYTSNLGAHRQEYHPMDDGQGQEFLEFFRVPEDLHVVTENGFEDVEMKEG
;
A
#
# COMPACT_ATOMS: atom_id res chain seq x y z
N MET A 1 44.31 5.27 35.58
CA MET A 1 43.05 5.81 35.03
C MET A 1 42.78 5.03 33.77
N GLU A 2 41.97 3.99 33.88
CA GLU A 2 41.57 3.19 32.73
C GLU A 2 40.50 3.97 31.97
N ALA A 3 40.70 4.13 30.66
CA ALA A 3 39.71 4.76 29.81
C ALA A 3 38.60 3.75 29.55
N THR A 4 37.49 3.87 30.29
CA THR A 4 36.25 3.17 29.95
C THR A 4 35.81 3.62 28.56
N THR A 5 36.00 2.76 27.57
CA THR A 5 35.38 2.91 26.25
C THR A 5 33.87 3.01 26.46
N PHE A 6 33.32 4.19 26.16
CA PHE A 6 31.89 4.43 26.19
C PHE A 6 31.28 3.69 24.99
N GLU A 7 31.04 2.39 25.16
CA GLU A 7 30.34 1.59 24.16
C GLU A 7 28.96 2.20 23.95
N LEU A 8 28.75 2.76 22.76
CA LEU A 8 27.45 3.15 22.29
C LEU A 8 26.60 1.89 22.25
N ARG A 9 25.79 1.67 23.30
CA ARG A 9 24.79 0.61 23.34
C ARG A 9 24.04 0.64 22.01
N PRO A 10 23.96 -0.47 21.26
CA PRO A 10 23.25 -0.47 20.00
C PRO A 10 21.82 -0.01 20.26
N THR A 11 21.37 0.99 19.51
CA THR A 11 19.97 1.42 19.56
C THR A 11 19.09 0.20 19.30
N GLY A 12 18.06 0.02 20.12
CA GLY A 12 17.11 -1.09 19.98
C GLY A 12 16.44 -1.13 18.60
N PRO A 13 15.63 -2.17 18.32
CA PRO A 13 14.96 -2.30 17.03
C PRO A 13 14.18 -1.04 16.67
N VAL A 14 14.38 -0.56 15.43
CA VAL A 14 13.60 0.53 14.85
C VAL A 14 12.26 -0.07 14.42
N TYR A 15 11.18 0.49 14.95
CA TYR A 15 9.82 0.05 14.67
C TYR A 15 9.09 0.99 13.70
N PRO A 16 8.09 0.51 12.94
CA PRO A 16 7.74 -0.90 12.77
C PRO A 16 8.86 -1.66 12.05
N LEU A 17 8.98 -2.96 12.32
CA LEU A 17 10.02 -3.81 11.76
C LEU A 17 9.82 -3.98 10.24
N PRO A 18 10.92 -4.17 9.47
CA PRO A 18 10.84 -4.72 8.13
C PRO A 18 10.03 -6.01 8.13
N PHE A 19 9.35 -6.26 7.04
CA PHE A 19 8.40 -7.34 6.97
C PHE A 19 9.08 -8.72 6.99
N ASP A 20 10.19 -8.91 6.27
CA ASP A 20 11.02 -10.13 6.35
C ASP A 20 11.44 -10.42 7.82
N GLN A 21 11.74 -9.37 8.58
CA GLN A 21 12.15 -9.51 9.97
C GLN A 21 11.01 -10.00 10.88
N ARG A 22 9.74 -9.64 10.58
CA ARG A 22 8.58 -10.14 11.33
C ARG A 22 8.33 -11.62 11.06
N LEU A 23 8.46 -12.07 9.81
CA LEU A 23 8.39 -13.50 9.46
C LEU A 23 9.44 -14.31 10.22
N ALA A 24 10.71 -13.92 10.10
CA ALA A 24 11.82 -14.61 10.76
C ALA A 24 11.62 -14.68 12.29
N GLN A 25 11.11 -13.61 12.91
CA GLN A 25 10.78 -13.63 14.34
C GLN A 25 9.62 -14.57 14.68
N GLY A 26 8.58 -14.63 13.84
CA GLY A 26 7.48 -15.58 13.98
C GLY A 26 7.95 -17.04 13.86
N ASP A 27 8.75 -17.34 12.84
CA ASP A 27 9.28 -18.69 12.58
C ASP A 27 10.17 -19.17 13.73
N ASN A 28 11.11 -18.32 14.16
CA ASN A 28 11.94 -18.59 15.32
C ASN A 28 11.09 -18.79 16.58
N TYR A 29 10.07 -17.94 16.81
CA TYR A 29 9.16 -18.13 17.95
C TYR A 29 8.42 -19.48 17.91
N ARG A 30 7.91 -19.92 16.74
CA ARG A 30 7.24 -21.23 16.61
C ARG A 30 8.22 -22.39 16.85
N LYS A 31 9.39 -22.36 16.21
CA LYS A 31 10.47 -23.35 16.35
C LYS A 31 10.95 -23.46 17.80
N ASP A 32 11.24 -22.33 18.43
CA ASP A 32 11.73 -22.27 19.81
C ASP A 32 10.65 -22.74 20.80
N LYS A 33 9.37 -22.51 20.50
CA LYS A 33 8.24 -22.93 21.34
C LYS A 33 8.10 -24.45 21.28
N GLU A 34 8.20 -25.02 20.09
CA GLU A 34 8.21 -26.47 19.89
C GLU A 34 9.39 -27.14 20.63
N ILE A 35 10.59 -26.52 20.61
CA ILE A 35 11.76 -26.97 21.38
C ILE A 35 11.48 -26.92 22.89
N LEU A 36 10.92 -25.83 23.40
CA LEU A 36 10.54 -25.68 24.80
C LEU A 36 9.51 -26.76 25.21
N GLU A 37 8.44 -26.94 24.43
CA GLU A 37 7.38 -27.92 24.71
C GLU A 37 7.92 -29.36 24.72
N LYS A 38 8.74 -29.74 23.72
CA LYS A 38 9.45 -31.03 23.69
C LYS A 38 10.37 -31.21 24.91
N THR A 39 11.06 -30.16 25.33
CA THR A 39 11.98 -30.16 26.47
C THR A 39 11.23 -30.34 27.79
N LEU A 40 10.16 -29.56 28.02
CA LEU A 40 9.28 -29.69 29.19
C LEU A 40 8.63 -31.08 29.25
N GLN A 41 8.16 -31.61 28.12
CA GLN A 41 7.60 -32.96 28.03
C GLN A 41 8.65 -34.03 28.37
N SER A 42 9.89 -33.88 27.91
CA SER A 42 11.01 -34.77 28.23
C SER A 42 11.33 -34.75 29.73
N ILE A 43 11.43 -33.56 30.33
CA ILE A 43 11.63 -33.36 31.77
C ILE A 43 10.50 -34.04 32.57
N HIS A 44 9.24 -33.78 32.22
CA HIS A 44 8.09 -34.40 32.88
C HIS A 44 8.07 -35.92 32.74
N ASN A 45 8.49 -36.46 31.59
CA ASN A 45 8.58 -37.90 31.36
C ASN A 45 9.70 -38.52 32.21
N PHE A 46 10.90 -37.92 32.25
CA PHE A 46 11.98 -38.36 33.12
C PHE A 46 11.54 -38.42 34.59
N TYR A 47 10.91 -37.35 35.09
CA TYR A 47 10.36 -37.26 36.46
C TYR A 47 9.07 -38.08 36.69
N LYS A 48 8.65 -38.93 35.74
CA LYS A 48 7.69 -40.03 35.97
C LYS A 48 8.37 -41.40 36.11
N THR A 49 9.63 -41.54 35.68
CA THR A 49 10.35 -42.84 35.71
C THR A 49 10.86 -43.24 37.10
N PRO A 50 11.22 -44.53 37.31
CA PRO A 50 11.94 -44.99 38.50
C PRO A 50 13.39 -44.48 38.62
N TYR A 51 13.94 -43.84 37.58
CA TYR A 51 15.32 -43.33 37.58
C TYR A 51 15.44 -41.94 38.24
N ALA A 52 14.33 -41.21 38.36
CA ALA A 52 14.28 -39.96 39.12
C ALA A 52 14.20 -40.26 40.62
N SER A 53 14.70 -39.34 41.47
CA SER A 53 14.61 -39.45 42.93
C SER A 53 13.18 -39.80 43.38
N ALA A 54 13.07 -40.62 44.43
CA ALA A 54 11.80 -40.89 45.07
C ALA A 54 11.15 -39.59 45.55
N HIS A 55 9.81 -39.52 45.53
CA HIS A 55 9.12 -38.41 46.15
C HIS A 55 9.17 -38.59 47.67
N THR A 56 9.70 -37.58 48.37
CA THR A 56 9.96 -37.63 49.82
C THR A 56 9.34 -36.39 50.49
N GLY A 57 8.41 -36.61 51.42
CA GLY A 57 7.82 -35.54 52.24
C GLY A 57 6.96 -34.54 51.44
N GLU A 58 6.91 -33.30 51.92
CA GLU A 58 6.16 -32.21 51.28
C GLU A 58 6.93 -31.60 50.09
N HIS A 59 6.21 -30.93 49.18
CA HIS A 59 6.76 -30.43 47.90
C HIS A 59 7.87 -29.36 47.99
N LEU A 60 8.17 -28.85 49.19
CA LEU A 60 9.22 -27.86 49.45
C LEU A 60 10.59 -28.53 49.56
N ASP A 61 10.73 -29.58 50.37
CA ASP A 61 12.00 -30.26 50.65
C ASP A 61 12.21 -31.54 49.81
N CYS A 62 11.21 -31.96 49.04
CA CYS A 62 11.27 -33.12 48.15
C CYS A 62 12.31 -32.93 47.03
N GLU A 63 13.44 -33.65 47.09
CA GLU A 63 14.53 -33.59 46.09
C GLU A 63 14.03 -33.74 44.65
N ARG A 64 13.05 -34.62 44.43
CA ARG A 64 12.41 -34.82 43.12
C ARG A 64 11.72 -33.55 42.63
N CYS A 65 10.97 -32.88 43.50
CA CYS A 65 10.29 -31.62 43.19
C CYS A 65 11.28 -30.47 42.97
N ILE A 66 12.35 -30.39 43.78
CA ILE A 66 13.43 -29.40 43.62
C ILE A 66 14.14 -29.60 42.28
N GLY A 67 14.49 -30.84 41.92
CA GLY A 67 15.11 -31.18 40.65
C GLY A 67 14.22 -30.85 39.44
N LEU A 68 12.94 -31.22 39.50
CA LEU A 68 11.94 -30.88 38.47
C LEU A 68 11.84 -29.37 38.28
N LYS A 69 11.63 -28.59 39.35
CA LYS A 69 11.56 -27.12 39.31
C LYS A 69 12.83 -26.51 38.70
N ARG A 70 14.01 -27.05 39.03
CA ARG A 70 15.30 -26.58 38.49
C ARG A 70 15.42 -26.82 36.99
N GLN A 71 15.07 -28.02 36.50
CA GLN A 71 15.13 -28.33 35.06
C GLN A 71 14.10 -27.50 34.27
N VAL A 72 12.88 -27.33 34.79
CA VAL A 72 11.86 -26.46 34.17
C VAL A 72 12.34 -25.01 34.11
N LYS A 73 12.90 -24.46 35.20
CA LYS A 73 13.46 -23.09 35.20
C LYS A 73 14.62 -22.94 34.20
N GLN A 74 15.46 -23.95 34.04
CA GLN A 74 16.53 -23.95 33.03
C GLN A 74 15.99 -23.97 31.59
N ALA A 75 14.98 -24.79 31.28
CA ALA A 75 14.36 -24.81 29.95
C ALA A 75 13.76 -23.45 29.57
N TYR A 76 13.10 -22.77 30.52
CA TYR A 76 12.61 -21.40 30.29
C TYR A 76 13.73 -20.36 30.17
N ARG A 77 14.88 -20.56 30.83
CA ARG A 77 16.05 -19.69 30.66
C ARG A 77 16.57 -19.75 29.22
N GLU A 78 16.69 -20.96 28.67
CA GLU A 78 17.12 -21.18 27.28
C GLU A 78 16.11 -20.57 26.28
N TRP A 79 14.80 -20.73 26.52
CA TRP A 79 13.74 -20.09 25.73
C TRP A 79 13.79 -18.55 25.74
N TYR A 80 14.02 -17.91 26.90
CA TYR A 80 14.00 -16.45 27.02
C TYR A 80 15.34 -15.74 26.76
N LEU A 81 16.47 -16.43 26.83
CA LEU A 81 17.81 -15.82 26.81
C LEU A 81 18.81 -16.43 25.80
N SER A 82 18.36 -17.31 24.91
CA SER A 82 19.18 -17.86 23.83
C SER A 82 19.92 -16.79 23.02
N GLU A 83 21.08 -17.13 22.48
CA GLU A 83 21.99 -16.22 21.77
C GLU A 83 21.68 -16.08 20.27
N GLU A 84 20.67 -16.77 19.74
CA GLU A 84 20.27 -16.71 18.33
C GLU A 84 19.91 -15.28 17.88
N PRO A 85 20.46 -14.78 16.76
CA PRO A 85 20.43 -13.36 16.40
C PRO A 85 19.05 -12.86 15.94
N ASP A 86 18.18 -13.75 15.47
CA ASP A 86 16.91 -13.39 14.81
C ASP A 86 15.66 -13.58 15.69
N ARG A 87 15.86 -13.78 17.01
CA ARG A 87 14.77 -13.75 18.00
C ARG A 87 14.30 -12.32 18.23
N TRP A 88 13.01 -12.12 18.50
CA TRP A 88 12.41 -10.79 18.70
C TRP A 88 13.08 -9.96 19.82
N TYR A 89 13.65 -10.63 20.82
CA TYR A 89 14.37 -10.02 21.93
C TYR A 89 15.90 -9.89 21.73
N SER A 90 16.47 -10.34 20.60
CA SER A 90 17.93 -10.42 20.42
C SER A 90 18.64 -9.07 20.58
N ARG A 91 17.98 -7.99 20.15
CA ARG A 91 18.46 -6.59 20.23
C ARG A 91 17.95 -5.84 21.48
N LEU A 92 17.25 -6.51 22.40
CA LEU A 92 16.73 -5.91 23.63
C LEU A 92 17.70 -6.17 24.80
N PHE A 93 18.82 -5.42 24.82
CA PHE A 93 19.89 -5.61 25.80
C PHE A 93 19.42 -5.50 27.25
N ASP A 94 18.63 -4.46 27.59
CA ASP A 94 18.13 -4.27 28.96
C ASP A 94 17.22 -5.43 29.41
N TYR A 95 16.33 -5.91 28.53
CA TYR A 95 15.51 -7.11 28.77
C TYR A 95 16.38 -8.35 29.04
N ARG A 96 17.42 -8.59 28.22
CA ARG A 96 18.31 -9.74 28.39
C ARG A 96 19.07 -9.67 29.71
N THR A 97 19.64 -8.51 30.04
CA THR A 97 20.38 -8.28 31.29
C THR A 97 19.48 -8.44 32.52
N GLU A 98 18.27 -7.88 32.48
CA GLU A 98 17.31 -7.95 33.59
C GLU A 98 16.81 -9.38 33.82
N LEU A 99 16.37 -10.09 32.78
CA LEU A 99 15.95 -11.49 32.91
C LEU A 99 17.10 -12.40 33.35
N GLN A 100 18.33 -12.19 32.84
CA GLN A 100 19.50 -12.96 33.28
C GLN A 100 19.74 -12.79 34.79
N ALA A 101 19.62 -11.57 35.32
CA ALA A 101 19.70 -11.32 36.75
C ALA A 101 18.55 -11.97 37.55
N MET A 102 17.33 -12.01 37.01
CA MET A 102 16.20 -12.72 37.64
C MET A 102 16.41 -14.24 37.68
N PHE A 103 17.03 -14.83 36.66
CA PHE A 103 17.40 -16.24 36.65
C PHE A 103 18.53 -16.58 37.64
N GLU A 104 19.48 -15.66 37.84
CA GLU A 104 20.59 -15.80 38.80
C GLU A 104 20.17 -15.66 40.28
N LYS A 105 19.00 -15.07 40.56
CA LYS A 105 18.46 -14.83 41.90
C LYS A 105 17.21 -15.69 42.17
N PRO A 106 17.34 -17.02 42.30
CA PRO A 106 16.19 -17.93 42.42
C PRO A 106 15.37 -17.76 43.71
N ASP A 107 15.97 -17.17 44.75
CA ASP A 107 15.30 -16.91 46.04
C ASP A 107 14.52 -15.58 46.04
N GLU A 108 14.80 -14.67 45.09
CA GLU A 108 14.07 -13.40 44.91
C GLU A 108 12.98 -13.53 43.84
N TYR A 109 13.23 -14.29 42.76
CA TYR A 109 12.34 -14.39 41.61
C TYR A 109 11.94 -15.83 41.30
N ASP A 110 10.65 -16.10 41.46
CA ASP A 110 10.03 -17.32 40.96
C ASP A 110 9.84 -17.29 39.44
N LEU A 111 9.32 -18.39 38.90
CA LEU A 111 9.10 -18.50 37.45
C LEU A 111 7.93 -17.63 36.97
N ALA A 112 6.94 -17.34 37.82
CA ALA A 112 5.79 -16.51 37.48
C ALA A 112 6.19 -15.03 37.28
N ALA A 113 7.05 -14.49 38.15
CA ALA A 113 7.63 -13.16 37.99
C ALA A 113 8.45 -13.04 36.70
N ILE A 114 9.22 -14.07 36.35
CA ILE A 114 9.98 -14.14 35.09
C ILE A 114 9.03 -14.14 33.88
N HIS A 115 7.96 -14.95 33.91
CA HIS A 115 6.94 -14.94 32.85
C HIS A 115 6.28 -13.56 32.71
N GLN A 116 5.90 -12.92 33.81
CA GLN A 116 5.28 -11.60 33.82
C GLN A 116 6.20 -10.53 33.21
N ARG A 117 7.50 -10.53 33.54
CA ARG A 117 8.47 -9.61 32.95
C ARG A 117 8.63 -9.83 31.46
N ALA A 118 8.63 -11.09 31.01
CA ALA A 118 8.74 -11.45 29.61
C ALA A 118 7.49 -11.08 28.79
N ASP A 119 6.30 -11.38 29.32
CA ASP A 119 5.00 -11.03 28.73
C ASP A 119 4.85 -9.50 28.59
N THR A 120 5.30 -8.74 29.58
CA THR A 120 5.31 -7.26 29.55
C THR A 120 6.17 -6.72 28.39
N GLU A 121 7.35 -7.30 28.14
CA GLU A 121 8.19 -6.87 27.00
C GLU A 121 7.59 -7.31 25.67
N LEU A 122 7.03 -8.53 25.58
CA LEU A 122 6.40 -9.04 24.37
C LEU A 122 5.20 -8.18 23.96
N ARG A 123 4.33 -7.79 24.91
CA ARG A 123 3.26 -6.81 24.69
C ARG A 123 3.81 -5.48 24.19
N SER A 124 4.88 -4.99 24.82
CA SER A 124 5.52 -3.72 24.46
C SER A 124 6.18 -3.77 23.07
N HIS A 125 6.69 -4.93 22.65
CA HIS A 125 7.19 -5.20 21.32
C HIS A 125 6.03 -5.20 20.29
N LEU A 126 5.00 -6.02 20.50
CA LEU A 126 3.83 -6.10 19.61
C LEU A 126 3.12 -4.76 19.43
N LYS A 127 2.95 -3.98 20.52
CA LYS A 127 2.39 -2.63 20.45
C LYS A 127 3.21 -1.67 19.59
N ARG A 128 4.54 -1.74 19.68
CA ARG A 128 5.44 -0.89 18.89
C ARG A 128 5.54 -1.35 17.43
N ASP A 129 5.35 -2.63 17.16
CA ASP A 129 5.46 -3.21 15.82
C ASP A 129 4.12 -3.21 15.06
N ILE A 130 3.21 -4.13 15.41
CA ILE A 130 1.98 -4.39 14.65
C ILE A 130 0.88 -3.35 14.93
N CYS A 131 0.83 -2.76 16.12
CA CYS A 131 -0.17 -1.75 16.45
C CYS A 131 0.24 -0.31 16.09
N ALA A 132 1.48 -0.09 15.61
CA ALA A 132 1.94 1.23 15.22
C ALA A 132 1.21 1.76 13.98
N HIS A 133 0.90 3.05 14.00
CA HIS A 133 0.28 3.75 12.87
C HIS A 133 1.31 3.93 11.75
N ALA A 134 0.95 3.52 10.54
CA ALA A 134 1.76 3.64 9.34
C ALA A 134 1.16 4.68 8.38
N PRO A 135 1.98 5.42 7.62
CA PRO A 135 1.48 6.22 6.51
C PRO A 135 0.74 5.33 5.51
N GLY A 136 -0.55 5.62 5.27
CA GLY A 136 -1.42 4.81 4.40
C GLY A 136 -2.40 3.90 5.13
N ASP A 137 -2.35 3.78 6.47
CA ASP A 137 -3.41 3.13 7.24
C ASP A 137 -4.77 3.80 6.96
N THR A 138 -5.81 3.01 6.74
CA THR A 138 -7.20 3.49 6.67
C THR A 138 -7.76 3.71 8.08
N ASP A 139 -8.94 4.36 8.18
CA ASP A 139 -9.66 4.50 9.45
C ASP A 139 -9.98 3.13 10.09
N GLU A 140 -10.28 2.11 9.27
CA GLU A 140 -10.52 0.74 9.73
C GLU A 140 -9.26 0.09 10.30
N VAL A 141 -8.14 0.22 9.57
CA VAL A 141 -6.82 -0.31 9.99
C VAL A 141 -6.36 0.37 11.28
N THR A 142 -6.50 1.69 11.35
CA THR A 142 -6.23 2.46 12.56
C THR A 142 -7.12 2.00 13.72
N GLY A 143 -8.41 1.76 13.45
CA GLY A 143 -9.38 1.28 14.42
C GLY A 143 -8.99 -0.06 15.07
N TYR A 144 -8.71 -1.10 14.29
CA TYR A 144 -8.34 -2.39 14.88
C TYR A 144 -6.94 -2.39 15.52
N LYS A 145 -5.99 -1.59 15.01
CA LYS A 145 -4.68 -1.39 15.65
C LYS A 145 -4.81 -0.77 17.04
N LEU A 146 -5.67 0.25 17.20
CA LEU A 146 -5.95 0.86 18.49
C LEU A 146 -6.65 -0.09 19.47
N ILE A 147 -7.57 -0.93 18.99
CA ILE A 147 -8.22 -1.96 19.80
C ILE A 147 -7.18 -2.96 20.30
N ALA A 148 -6.36 -3.53 19.41
CA ALA A 148 -5.32 -4.49 19.79
C ALA A 148 -4.30 -3.88 20.77
N ALA A 149 -3.87 -2.63 20.56
CA ALA A 149 -2.97 -1.94 21.48
C ALA A 149 -3.55 -1.81 22.89
N ARG A 150 -4.84 -1.48 23.00
CA ARG A 150 -5.57 -1.38 24.28
C ARG A 150 -5.72 -2.75 24.93
N GLU A 151 -6.05 -3.79 24.18
CA GLU A 151 -6.22 -5.14 24.70
C GLU A 151 -4.90 -5.77 25.20
N LEU A 152 -3.78 -5.41 24.57
CA LEU A 152 -2.45 -5.74 25.08
C LEU A 152 -2.17 -5.06 26.43
N ASP A 153 -2.55 -3.78 26.60
CA ASP A 153 -2.42 -3.04 27.88
C ASP A 153 -3.38 -3.56 28.98
N GLU A 154 -4.58 -3.98 28.61
CA GLU A 154 -5.56 -4.61 29.51
C GLU A 154 -5.12 -6.01 30.00
N GLY A 155 -4.00 -6.54 29.49
CA GLY A 155 -3.48 -7.84 29.89
C GLY A 155 -4.18 -9.04 29.25
N LYS A 156 -4.98 -8.84 28.18
CA LYS A 156 -5.67 -9.95 27.50
C LYS A 156 -4.68 -10.99 26.96
N PRO A 157 -5.07 -12.27 26.82
CA PRO A 157 -4.19 -13.30 26.25
C PRO A 157 -3.71 -12.93 24.85
N ILE A 158 -2.39 -12.89 24.65
CA ILE A 158 -1.78 -12.47 23.37
C ILE A 158 -2.35 -13.26 22.17
N PRO A 159 -2.56 -14.60 22.22
CA PRO A 159 -3.13 -15.34 21.09
C PRO A 159 -4.54 -14.87 20.70
N GLU A 160 -5.38 -14.47 21.66
CA GLU A 160 -6.73 -13.96 21.39
C GLU A 160 -6.67 -12.60 20.69
N VAL A 161 -5.80 -11.70 21.17
CA VAL A 161 -5.61 -10.36 20.57
C VAL A 161 -5.04 -10.48 19.15
N LEU A 162 -4.07 -11.38 18.93
CA LEU A 162 -3.51 -11.61 17.59
C LEU A 162 -4.53 -12.28 16.64
N GLY A 163 -5.35 -13.21 17.15
CA GLY A 163 -6.45 -13.79 16.37
C GLY A 163 -7.49 -12.76 15.95
N ALA A 164 -7.92 -11.90 16.88
CA ALA A 164 -8.84 -10.80 16.59
C ALA A 164 -8.23 -9.75 15.65
N TYR A 165 -6.94 -9.43 15.81
CA TYR A 165 -6.21 -8.53 14.90
C TYR A 165 -6.22 -9.08 13.47
N LEU A 166 -5.85 -10.36 13.29
CA LEU A 166 -5.81 -11.03 11.99
C LEU A 166 -7.20 -11.13 11.35
N GLU A 167 -8.23 -11.46 12.12
CA GLU A 167 -9.59 -11.54 11.59
C GLU A 167 -10.12 -10.18 11.11
N ASN A 168 -9.71 -9.08 11.75
CA ASN A 168 -10.01 -7.72 11.27
C ASN A 168 -9.14 -7.30 10.08
N GLN A 169 -7.87 -7.71 10.03
CA GLN A 169 -7.02 -7.51 8.85
C GLN A 169 -7.64 -8.16 7.60
N PHE A 170 -8.18 -9.38 7.70
CA PHE A 170 -8.89 -10.02 6.60
C PHE A 170 -10.17 -9.27 6.17
N LYS A 171 -10.92 -8.68 7.11
CA LYS A 171 -12.14 -7.91 6.80
C LYS A 171 -11.84 -6.59 6.07
N SER A 172 -10.71 -5.95 6.40
CA SER A 172 -10.25 -4.72 5.73
C SER A 172 -9.38 -4.97 4.48
N CYS A 173 -9.25 -6.21 4.01
CA CYS A 173 -8.52 -6.49 2.77
C CYS A 173 -9.29 -5.98 1.53
N PRO A 174 -8.71 -5.14 0.66
CA PRO A 174 -9.37 -4.63 -0.54
C PRO A 174 -9.64 -5.68 -1.63
N SER A 175 -9.07 -6.88 -1.55
CA SER A 175 -9.32 -7.98 -2.48
C SER A 175 -9.20 -9.36 -1.81
N SER A 176 -9.88 -10.36 -2.40
CA SER A 176 -9.72 -11.77 -2.05
C SER A 176 -8.26 -12.22 -2.16
N ASP A 177 -7.61 -11.85 -3.26
CA ASP A 177 -6.27 -12.32 -3.60
C ASP A 177 -5.23 -11.86 -2.56
N LEU A 178 -5.41 -10.67 -1.99
CA LEU A 178 -4.57 -10.18 -0.89
C LEU A 178 -4.90 -10.90 0.43
N ALA A 179 -6.18 -11.14 0.73
CA ALA A 179 -6.57 -11.92 1.91
C ALA A 179 -6.07 -13.38 1.84
N ASP A 180 -6.05 -13.98 0.65
CA ASP A 180 -5.56 -15.32 0.39
C ASP A 180 -4.03 -15.38 0.41
N PHE A 181 -3.34 -14.39 -0.19
CA PHE A 181 -1.90 -14.21 -0.05
C PHE A 181 -1.48 -14.15 1.41
N ILE A 182 -2.14 -13.28 2.20
CA ILE A 182 -1.96 -13.18 3.66
C ILE A 182 -2.23 -14.55 4.32
N ARG A 183 -3.33 -15.23 4.00
CA ARG A 183 -3.67 -16.53 4.60
C ARG A 183 -2.61 -17.61 4.30
N GLU A 184 -2.17 -17.76 3.06
CA GLU A 184 -1.10 -18.71 2.71
C GLU A 184 0.25 -18.31 3.35
N LEU A 185 0.51 -17.01 3.47
CA LEU A 185 1.56 -16.43 4.29
C LEU A 185 1.63 -17.00 5.72
N ASN A 186 0.47 -17.04 6.41
CA ASN A 186 0.38 -17.64 7.76
C ASN A 186 0.90 -19.08 7.78
N ALA A 187 0.55 -19.86 6.75
CA ALA A 187 0.76 -21.29 6.70
C ALA A 187 2.22 -21.71 6.42
N THR A 188 3.13 -20.75 6.29
CA THR A 188 4.55 -21.00 6.05
C THR A 188 5.38 -20.96 7.31
N THR A 189 6.45 -21.76 7.36
CA THR A 189 7.41 -21.84 8.46
C THR A 189 8.86 -21.63 8.03
N SER A 190 9.07 -21.42 6.73
CA SER A 190 10.38 -21.24 6.09
C SER A 190 10.27 -20.28 4.90
N ASP A 191 11.40 -19.74 4.46
CA ASP A 191 11.43 -18.84 3.30
C ASP A 191 11.24 -19.58 1.99
N GLU A 192 11.70 -20.83 1.89
CA GLU A 192 11.51 -21.70 0.74
C GLU A 192 10.03 -21.96 0.42
N GLU A 193 9.18 -22.10 1.44
CA GLU A 193 7.72 -22.23 1.29
C GLU A 193 7.06 -20.94 0.77
N ARG A 194 7.68 -19.78 0.99
CA ARG A 194 7.13 -18.45 0.63
C ARG A 194 7.45 -18.04 -0.79
N ILE A 195 8.60 -18.45 -1.32
CA ILE A 195 9.01 -18.20 -2.72
C ILE A 195 7.87 -18.42 -3.73
N PRO A 196 7.18 -19.58 -3.80
CA PRO A 196 6.09 -19.78 -4.76
C PRO A 196 4.88 -18.86 -4.52
N ILE A 197 4.62 -18.46 -3.26
CA ILE A 197 3.50 -17.56 -2.93
C ILE A 197 3.81 -16.13 -3.38
N TYR A 198 5.03 -15.64 -3.15
CA TYR A 198 5.51 -14.35 -3.67
C TYR A 198 5.44 -14.30 -5.20
N ILE A 199 5.94 -15.35 -5.88
CA ILE A 199 5.91 -15.43 -7.35
C ILE A 199 4.47 -15.42 -7.86
N ARG A 200 3.56 -16.19 -7.26
CA ARG A 200 2.15 -16.23 -7.66
C ARG A 200 1.45 -14.88 -7.46
N PHE A 201 1.73 -14.18 -6.36
CA PHE A 201 1.03 -12.92 -6.05
C PHE A 201 1.60 -11.71 -6.82
N TYR A 202 2.92 -11.57 -6.95
CA TYR A 202 3.54 -10.43 -7.65
C TYR A 202 3.78 -10.66 -9.14
N CYS A 203 4.03 -11.91 -9.54
CA CYS A 203 4.65 -12.23 -10.82
C CYS A 203 3.86 -13.21 -11.68
N ALA A 204 2.62 -13.55 -11.31
CA ALA A 204 1.74 -14.35 -12.17
C ALA A 204 1.45 -13.61 -13.49
N ASP A 205 1.68 -14.30 -14.61
CA ASP A 205 1.36 -13.81 -15.95
C ASP A 205 -0.16 -13.65 -16.13
N LEU A 206 -0.58 -12.48 -16.60
CA LEU A 206 -1.95 -12.20 -17.04
C LEU A 206 -2.02 -12.24 -18.56
N TRP A 207 -3.18 -12.62 -19.09
CA TRP A 207 -3.43 -12.69 -20.54
C TRP A 207 -3.25 -11.33 -21.24
N ALA A 208 -3.48 -10.22 -20.52
CA ALA A 208 -3.35 -8.86 -21.00
C ALA A 208 -1.94 -8.26 -20.84
N ASP A 209 -0.98 -8.99 -20.25
CA ASP A 209 0.37 -8.46 -20.02
C ASP A 209 1.12 -8.21 -21.33
N SER A 210 1.67 -7.00 -21.47
CA SER A 210 2.62 -6.68 -22.54
C SER A 210 3.94 -7.45 -22.36
N SER A 211 4.72 -7.57 -23.44
CA SER A 211 6.06 -8.20 -23.39
C SER A 211 6.98 -7.56 -22.34
N ASN A 212 6.86 -6.24 -22.11
CA ASN A 212 7.63 -5.54 -21.09
C ASN A 212 7.19 -5.95 -19.67
N ILE A 213 5.89 -6.11 -19.42
CA ILE A 213 5.37 -6.57 -18.12
C ILE A 213 5.79 -8.02 -17.86
N LYS A 214 5.74 -8.90 -18.87
CA LYS A 214 6.21 -10.29 -18.73
C LYS A 214 7.71 -10.37 -18.44
N ASN A 215 8.52 -9.56 -19.11
CA ASN A 215 9.96 -9.47 -18.83
C ASN A 215 10.24 -8.93 -17.41
N PHE A 216 9.46 -7.95 -16.94
CA PHE A 216 9.51 -7.45 -15.57
C PHE A 216 9.16 -8.55 -14.56
N LYS A 217 8.00 -9.21 -14.71
CA LYS A 217 7.58 -10.33 -13.84
C LYS A 217 8.63 -11.44 -13.82
N ALA A 218 9.07 -11.91 -14.99
CA ALA A 218 10.11 -12.94 -15.10
C ALA A 218 11.49 -12.54 -14.58
N LYS A 219 11.80 -11.24 -14.43
CA LYS A 219 12.99 -10.76 -13.71
C LYS A 219 12.81 -10.96 -12.20
N TYR A 220 11.69 -10.53 -11.65
CA TYR A 220 11.44 -10.57 -10.21
C TYR A 220 11.09 -11.96 -9.69
N SER A 221 10.44 -12.84 -10.48
CA SER A 221 10.33 -14.27 -10.15
C SER A 221 11.70 -14.90 -9.88
N ARG A 222 12.67 -14.66 -10.78
CA ARG A 222 14.04 -15.16 -10.62
C ARG A 222 14.78 -14.60 -9.40
N MET A 223 14.40 -13.42 -8.91
CA MET A 223 14.95 -12.88 -7.66
C MET A 223 14.39 -13.62 -6.44
N PHE A 224 13.09 -13.90 -6.42
CA PHE A 224 12.49 -14.75 -5.38
C PHE A 224 13.04 -16.19 -5.43
N GLU A 225 13.17 -16.79 -6.62
CA GLU A 225 13.78 -18.13 -6.82
C GLU A 225 15.24 -18.22 -6.32
N GLN A 226 15.95 -17.08 -6.26
CA GLN A 226 17.32 -16.98 -5.73
C GLN A 226 17.37 -16.80 -4.20
N GLY A 227 16.23 -16.80 -3.51
CA GLY A 227 16.15 -16.56 -2.06
C GLY A 227 16.48 -15.12 -1.67
N ILE A 228 16.30 -14.14 -2.57
CA ILE A 228 16.50 -12.73 -2.23
C ILE A 228 15.36 -12.28 -1.30
N PRO A 229 15.65 -11.65 -0.14
CA PRO A 229 14.64 -11.26 0.84
C PRO A 229 13.52 -10.41 0.23
N HIS A 230 12.29 -10.69 0.64
CA HIS A 230 11.10 -10.18 0.00
C HIS A 230 11.09 -8.64 -0.08
N ASP A 231 11.48 -7.96 1.00
CA ASP A 231 11.49 -6.49 1.09
C ASP A 231 12.51 -5.87 0.14
N THR A 232 13.61 -6.58 -0.12
CA THR A 232 14.62 -6.18 -1.12
C THR A 232 14.06 -6.30 -2.53
N VAL A 233 13.37 -7.40 -2.84
CA VAL A 233 12.75 -7.63 -4.15
C VAL A 233 11.68 -6.57 -4.43
N VAL A 234 10.78 -6.33 -3.47
CA VAL A 234 9.65 -5.43 -3.66
C VAL A 234 10.05 -3.95 -3.61
N ALA A 235 11.02 -3.55 -2.79
CA ALA A 235 11.59 -2.20 -2.89
C ALA A 235 12.22 -1.95 -4.27
N ALA A 236 12.89 -2.95 -4.85
CA ALA A 236 13.41 -2.85 -6.21
C ALA A 236 12.28 -2.79 -7.27
N MET A 237 11.20 -3.57 -7.12
CA MET A 237 10.01 -3.48 -7.98
C MET A 237 9.38 -2.08 -7.95
N ARG A 238 9.10 -1.54 -6.75
CA ARG A 238 8.53 -0.20 -6.57
C ARG A 238 9.39 0.87 -7.24
N LYS A 239 10.72 0.80 -7.08
CA LYS A 239 11.67 1.74 -7.66
C LYS A 239 11.71 1.71 -9.20
N GLU A 240 11.64 0.52 -9.81
CA GLU A 240 11.60 0.39 -11.27
C GLU A 240 10.26 0.86 -11.84
N ILE A 241 9.15 0.53 -11.15
CA ILE A 241 7.81 1.00 -11.49
C ILE A 241 7.70 2.53 -11.39
N SER A 242 8.23 3.15 -10.32
CA SER A 242 8.19 4.61 -10.16
C SER A 242 9.02 5.31 -11.24
N ALA A 243 10.23 4.84 -11.52
CA ALA A 243 11.07 5.37 -12.60
C ALA A 243 10.39 5.27 -13.98
N SER A 244 9.69 4.16 -14.26
CA SER A 244 8.92 3.99 -15.50
C SER A 244 7.79 5.03 -15.61
N ARG A 245 7.07 5.29 -14.51
CA ARG A 245 6.00 6.31 -14.46
C ARG A 245 6.51 7.73 -14.58
N GLU A 246 7.65 8.06 -13.97
CA GLU A 246 8.26 9.39 -14.10
C GLU A 246 8.58 9.70 -15.57
N VAL A 247 9.09 8.71 -16.31
CA VAL A 247 9.31 8.83 -17.77
C VAL A 247 7.98 8.99 -18.52
N GLU A 248 6.97 8.17 -18.23
CA GLU A 248 5.66 8.26 -18.89
C GLU A 248 4.95 9.60 -18.63
N ILE A 249 4.95 10.08 -17.38
CA ILE A 249 4.39 11.38 -16.98
C ILE A 249 5.11 12.52 -17.70
N SER A 250 6.45 12.49 -17.75
CA SER A 250 7.25 13.49 -18.47
C SER A 250 6.91 13.52 -19.97
N ASP A 251 6.74 12.35 -20.59
CA ASP A 251 6.46 12.24 -22.02
C ASP A 251 4.99 12.63 -22.35
N LEU A 252 4.04 12.35 -21.46
CA LEU A 252 2.66 12.84 -21.55
C LEU A 252 2.58 14.37 -21.36
N GLN A 253 3.30 14.93 -20.39
CA GLN A 253 3.40 16.38 -20.17
C GLN A 253 4.00 17.09 -21.41
N ARG A 254 5.03 16.50 -22.03
CA ARG A 254 5.61 17.01 -23.28
C ARG A 254 4.58 17.04 -24.41
N ARG A 255 3.85 15.93 -24.64
CA ARG A 255 2.79 15.86 -25.67
C ARG A 255 1.65 16.85 -25.40
N LEU A 256 1.25 17.02 -24.14
CA LEU A 256 0.23 18.00 -23.75
C LEU A 256 0.68 19.44 -24.09
N ASN A 257 1.94 19.77 -23.83
CA ASN A 257 2.51 21.07 -24.19
C ASN A 257 2.58 21.27 -25.71
N GLU A 258 2.97 20.25 -26.48
CA GLU A 258 2.96 20.28 -27.96
C GLU A 258 1.55 20.54 -28.51
N LEU A 259 0.53 19.86 -27.97
CA LEU A 259 -0.89 20.05 -28.34
C LEU A 259 -1.40 21.45 -27.98
N ASN A 260 -1.09 21.96 -26.78
CA ASN A 260 -1.47 23.30 -26.34
C ASN A 260 -0.86 24.40 -27.22
N LEU A 261 0.40 24.23 -27.66
CA LEU A 261 1.06 25.12 -28.61
C LEU A 261 0.41 25.07 -30.00
N ALA A 262 0.10 23.87 -30.50
CA ALA A 262 -0.58 23.68 -31.78
C ALA A 262 -1.99 24.31 -31.78
N GLN A 263 -2.78 24.10 -30.72
CA GLN A 263 -4.10 24.71 -30.54
C GLN A 263 -4.00 26.24 -30.48
N SER A 264 -3.03 26.78 -29.72
CA SER A 264 -2.77 28.22 -29.64
C SER A 264 -2.39 28.83 -30.99
N ALA A 265 -1.58 28.13 -31.79
CA ALA A 265 -1.21 28.56 -33.13
C ALA A 265 -2.42 28.53 -34.09
N HIS A 266 -3.25 27.48 -34.02
CA HIS A 266 -4.48 27.36 -34.80
C HIS A 266 -5.49 28.45 -34.47
N LEU A 267 -5.71 28.77 -33.19
CA LEU A 267 -6.59 29.86 -32.77
C LEU A 267 -6.08 31.23 -33.27
N LYS A 268 -4.76 31.49 -33.17
CA LYS A 268 -4.14 32.71 -33.75
C LYS A 268 -4.30 32.77 -35.27
N ALA A 269 -4.19 31.66 -35.99
CA ALA A 269 -4.41 31.60 -37.43
C ALA A 269 -5.88 31.85 -37.80
N LYS A 270 -6.83 31.29 -37.04
CA LYS A 270 -8.27 31.53 -37.20
C LYS A 270 -8.62 33.00 -36.97
N ALA A 271 -8.09 33.62 -35.91
CA ALA A 271 -8.28 35.05 -35.63
C ALA A 271 -7.76 35.94 -36.77
N LYS A 272 -6.51 35.74 -37.22
CA LYS A 272 -5.94 36.47 -38.36
C LYS A 272 -6.72 36.29 -39.66
N LYS A 273 -7.33 35.12 -39.88
CA LYS A 273 -8.22 34.91 -41.04
C LYS A 273 -9.49 35.74 -40.90
N ALA A 274 -10.14 35.73 -39.74
CA ALA A 274 -11.35 36.53 -39.48
C ALA A 274 -11.09 38.05 -39.63
N GLU A 275 -9.97 38.56 -39.09
CA GLU A 275 -9.54 39.96 -39.29
C GLU A 275 -9.37 40.29 -40.78
N LYS A 276 -8.71 39.42 -41.55
CA LYS A 276 -8.48 39.61 -42.98
C LYS A 276 -9.77 39.58 -43.80
N ASP A 277 -10.70 38.69 -43.44
CA ASP A 277 -11.99 38.60 -44.13
C ASP A 277 -12.87 39.82 -43.77
N GLN A 278 -12.91 40.26 -42.51
CA GLN A 278 -13.55 41.52 -42.09
C GLN A 278 -13.01 42.75 -42.84
N MET A 279 -11.68 42.84 -43.04
CA MET A 279 -11.07 43.93 -43.82
C MET A 279 -11.46 43.89 -45.32
N LYS A 280 -11.73 42.71 -45.89
CA LYS A 280 -12.27 42.62 -47.26
C LYS A 280 -13.73 43.09 -47.29
N ASP A 281 -14.54 42.67 -46.34
CA ASP A 281 -15.95 43.03 -46.30
C ASP A 281 -16.12 44.54 -46.11
N GLN A 282 -15.30 45.17 -45.26
CA GLN A 282 -15.23 46.64 -45.15
C GLN A 282 -14.81 47.32 -46.46
N ARG A 283 -13.85 46.76 -47.20
CA ARG A 283 -13.46 47.29 -48.54
C ARG A 283 -14.57 47.13 -49.57
N ASN A 284 -15.27 46.00 -49.57
CA ASN A 284 -16.40 45.75 -50.46
C ASN A 284 -17.55 46.71 -50.16
N MET A 285 -17.88 46.93 -48.88
CA MET A 285 -18.85 47.94 -48.45
C MET A 285 -18.44 49.36 -48.86
N SER A 286 -17.16 49.72 -48.72
CA SER A 286 -16.66 51.03 -49.16
C SER A 286 -16.71 51.22 -50.68
N LEU A 287 -16.53 50.16 -51.47
CA LEU A 287 -16.70 50.19 -52.93
C LEU A 287 -18.17 50.36 -53.33
N VAL A 288 -19.08 49.67 -52.63
CA VAL A 288 -20.54 49.83 -52.76
C VAL A 288 -20.94 51.29 -52.46
N GLU A 289 -20.41 51.90 -51.41
CA GLU A 289 -20.75 53.30 -51.07
C GLU A 289 -20.27 54.36 -52.08
N ILE A 290 -19.20 54.08 -52.82
CA ILE A 290 -18.68 54.97 -53.88
C ILE A 290 -19.53 54.88 -55.16
N GLY A 291 -20.25 53.77 -55.34
CA GLY A 291 -21.08 53.51 -56.51
C GLY A 291 -22.52 54.03 -56.43
N LYS A 292 -22.86 55.13 -55.75
CA LYS A 292 -24.27 55.57 -55.66
C LYS A 292 -24.70 56.43 -56.85
N ALA A 293 -25.47 55.87 -57.78
CA ALA A 293 -26.21 56.60 -58.83
C ALA A 293 -27.71 56.66 -58.50
N VAL A 294 -28.44 57.56 -59.15
CA VAL A 294 -29.89 57.77 -58.89
C VAL A 294 -30.73 56.95 -59.88
N CYS A 295 -31.85 56.41 -59.42
CA CYS A 295 -32.81 55.66 -60.24
C CYS A 295 -33.30 56.47 -61.46
N ALA A 296 -33.37 55.83 -62.63
CA ALA A 296 -33.78 56.46 -63.89
C ALA A 296 -35.32 56.51 -64.12
N TYR A 297 -36.12 56.26 -63.08
CA TYR A 297 -37.59 56.34 -63.15
C TYR A 297 -38.06 57.68 -62.57
N ASP A 298 -38.83 58.45 -63.33
CA ASP A 298 -39.31 59.76 -62.89
C ASP A 298 -40.04 59.67 -61.53
N GLU A 299 -39.78 60.67 -60.68
CA GLU A 299 -40.21 60.77 -59.27
C GLU A 299 -39.55 59.77 -58.26
N CYS A 300 -38.73 58.80 -58.69
CA CYS A 300 -38.06 57.86 -57.77
C CYS A 300 -36.69 58.36 -57.25
N SER A 301 -36.68 59.04 -56.10
CA SER A 301 -35.46 59.62 -55.50
C SER A 301 -34.56 58.63 -54.73
N LYS A 302 -34.47 57.36 -55.14
CA LYS A 302 -33.70 56.31 -54.42
C LYS A 302 -32.38 55.98 -55.12
N ASN A 303 -31.34 55.80 -54.31
CA ASN A 303 -29.98 55.47 -54.74
C ASN A 303 -29.87 53.99 -55.16
N ILE A 304 -29.04 53.71 -56.16
CA ILE A 304 -28.73 52.39 -56.72
C ILE A 304 -27.21 52.22 -56.78
N ASP A 305 -26.73 51.00 -56.51
CA ASP A 305 -25.33 50.63 -56.64
C ASP A 305 -24.89 50.50 -58.11
N SER A 306 -23.84 51.22 -58.46
CA SER A 306 -23.33 51.44 -59.81
C SER A 306 -22.18 50.49 -60.09
N GLY A 307 -22.54 49.25 -60.37
CA GLY A 307 -21.58 48.20 -60.65
C GLY A 307 -22.13 47.14 -61.58
N VAL A 308 -22.27 47.48 -62.87
CA VAL A 308 -22.09 46.62 -64.08
C VAL A 308 -22.83 47.24 -65.28
N GLY A 309 -22.07 47.57 -66.34
CA GLY A 309 -22.55 47.65 -67.74
C GLY A 309 -23.43 48.83 -68.16
N ASP A 310 -23.49 49.07 -69.48
CA ASP A 310 -24.41 50.03 -70.14
C ASP A 310 -25.84 49.44 -70.29
N GLU A 311 -26.43 48.96 -69.19
CA GLU A 311 -27.81 48.48 -69.14
C GLU A 311 -28.65 49.24 -68.09
N VAL A 312 -29.96 49.36 -68.34
CA VAL A 312 -30.86 50.20 -67.53
C VAL A 312 -31.24 49.48 -66.22
N VAL A 313 -30.69 49.93 -65.10
CA VAL A 313 -30.92 49.33 -63.77
C VAL A 313 -32.11 50.00 -63.06
N GLN A 314 -33.04 49.17 -62.55
CA GLN A 314 -34.17 49.59 -61.70
C GLN A 314 -33.87 49.32 -60.21
N CYS A 315 -34.49 50.08 -59.29
CA CYS A 315 -34.25 49.91 -57.86
C CYS A 315 -34.95 48.67 -57.27
N VAL A 316 -34.46 48.21 -56.10
CA VAL A 316 -34.93 46.98 -55.43
C VAL A 316 -36.45 46.98 -55.17
N GLU A 317 -37.07 48.13 -54.87
CA GLU A 317 -38.52 48.17 -54.63
C GLU A 317 -39.34 47.84 -55.88
N CYS A 318 -38.94 48.38 -57.05
CA CYS A 318 -39.54 48.04 -58.34
C CYS A 318 -39.33 46.56 -58.69
N TYR A 319 -38.18 45.99 -58.32
CA TYR A 319 -37.90 44.56 -58.48
C TYR A 319 -38.76 43.69 -57.55
N THR A 320 -38.99 44.11 -56.29
CA THR A 320 -39.79 43.35 -55.32
C THR A 320 -41.27 43.24 -55.66
N SER A 321 -41.86 44.18 -56.40
CA SER A 321 -43.23 44.00 -56.93
C SER A 321 -43.37 42.83 -57.90
N ASN A 322 -42.27 42.36 -58.51
CA ASN A 322 -42.22 41.16 -59.35
C ASN A 322 -41.67 39.91 -58.63
N LEU A 323 -41.21 40.03 -57.37
CA LEU A 323 -40.50 38.96 -56.67
C LEU A 323 -41.24 38.36 -55.46
N GLY A 324 -42.56 38.42 -55.43
CA GLY A 324 -43.41 37.78 -54.41
C GLY A 324 -43.39 36.23 -54.40
N ALA A 325 -42.38 35.59 -55.01
CA ALA A 325 -42.38 34.17 -55.37
C ALA A 325 -41.24 33.33 -54.77
N HIS A 326 -40.25 33.92 -54.06
CA HIS A 326 -39.23 33.13 -53.35
C HIS A 326 -39.05 33.55 -51.89
N ARG A 327 -39.59 32.72 -51.01
CA ARG A 327 -39.55 32.81 -49.54
C ARG A 327 -38.61 31.73 -49.00
N GLN A 328 -38.19 31.88 -47.74
CA GLN A 328 -37.32 30.99 -46.95
C GLN A 328 -35.83 31.12 -47.35
N GLU A 329 -34.87 31.22 -46.42
CA GLU A 329 -34.91 30.90 -44.98
C GLU A 329 -33.99 31.85 -44.18
N TYR A 330 -34.31 32.12 -42.91
CA TYR A 330 -33.55 33.02 -42.02
C TYR A 330 -33.34 32.31 -40.67
N HIS A 331 -32.13 32.38 -40.11
CA HIS A 331 -31.84 32.70 -38.68
C HIS A 331 -30.34 32.53 -38.35
N PRO A 332 -29.72 33.48 -37.60
CA PRO A 332 -28.36 33.34 -37.06
C PRO A 332 -28.26 33.38 -35.51
N MET A 333 -27.18 32.79 -34.98
CA MET A 333 -26.65 32.88 -33.58
C MET A 333 -27.55 32.28 -32.46
N ASP A 334 -27.05 31.87 -31.28
CA ASP A 334 -25.90 32.35 -30.48
C ASP A 334 -25.24 31.25 -29.58
N ASP A 335 -24.14 31.61 -28.91
CA ASP A 335 -23.20 30.74 -28.18
C ASP A 335 -23.53 30.51 -26.67
N GLY A 336 -22.97 29.48 -26.00
CA GLY A 336 -23.05 29.40 -24.51
C GLY A 336 -22.57 28.15 -23.76
N GLN A 337 -21.28 28.12 -23.35
CA GLN A 337 -20.69 27.61 -22.09
C GLN A 337 -20.87 26.15 -21.57
N GLY A 338 -19.80 25.61 -20.95
CA GLY A 338 -19.85 24.45 -20.02
C GLY A 338 -18.61 23.54 -20.00
N GLN A 339 -17.64 23.79 -19.10
CA GLN A 339 -16.61 22.82 -18.69
C GLN A 339 -16.99 22.21 -17.33
N GLU A 340 -16.62 20.95 -17.05
CA GLU A 340 -15.87 20.53 -15.83
C GLU A 340 -15.72 18.99 -15.68
N PHE A 341 -14.90 18.59 -14.70
CA PHE A 341 -14.56 17.24 -14.20
C PHE A 341 -13.70 16.33 -15.10
N LEU A 342 -12.79 15.51 -14.57
CA LEU A 342 -11.80 15.58 -13.48
C LEU A 342 -11.06 14.22 -13.50
N GLU A 343 -9.88 14.16 -12.87
CA GLU A 343 -8.97 13.01 -12.88
C GLU A 343 -9.54 11.79 -12.13
N PHE A 344 -9.07 10.58 -12.46
CA PHE A 344 -8.48 9.60 -11.54
C PHE A 344 -8.22 8.26 -12.24
N PHE A 345 -7.06 7.65 -12.01
CA PHE A 345 -6.99 6.33 -11.36
C PHE A 345 -5.57 6.08 -10.82
N ARG A 346 -5.51 5.67 -9.55
CA ARG A 346 -4.26 5.38 -8.84
C ARG A 346 -3.85 3.92 -8.98
N VAL A 347 -2.59 3.71 -8.60
CA VAL A 347 -1.85 2.46 -8.52
C VAL A 347 -2.18 1.75 -7.20
N PRO A 348 -2.26 0.41 -7.16
CA PRO A 348 -2.25 -0.34 -5.91
C PRO A 348 -0.83 -0.40 -5.32
N GLU A 349 -0.69 0.10 -4.09
CA GLU A 349 0.48 -0.07 -3.24
C GLU A 349 0.17 -1.15 -2.18
N ASP A 350 1.03 -2.16 -2.10
CA ASP A 350 1.60 -2.69 -0.85
C ASP A 350 0.78 -3.59 0.11
N LEU A 351 0.87 -4.92 -0.13
CA LEU A 351 1.48 -5.96 0.73
C LEU A 351 1.42 -5.94 2.29
N HIS A 352 1.27 -7.15 2.90
CA HIS A 352 2.24 -7.85 3.84
C HIS A 352 1.57 -8.82 4.87
N VAL A 353 2.37 -9.63 5.58
CA VAL A 353 2.08 -11.05 5.98
C VAL A 353 2.04 -11.32 7.52
N VAL A 354 2.20 -12.57 8.00
CA VAL A 354 1.43 -13.18 9.11
C VAL A 354 2.04 -14.49 9.70
N THR A 355 1.50 -15.00 10.83
CA THR A 355 1.33 -16.44 11.27
C THR A 355 0.52 -16.50 12.61
N GLU A 356 0.21 -17.66 13.23
CA GLU A 356 -0.74 -18.77 12.91
C GLU A 356 -0.91 -19.67 14.18
N ASN A 357 -1.81 -20.68 14.18
CA ASN A 357 -1.94 -21.75 15.19
C ASN A 357 -2.72 -22.96 14.63
N GLY A 358 -2.37 -24.18 15.04
CA GLY A 358 -3.25 -25.34 14.87
C GLY A 358 -2.63 -26.69 15.21
N PHE A 359 -2.91 -27.21 16.41
CA PHE A 359 -3.47 -28.56 16.60
C PHE A 359 -3.96 -28.70 18.04
N GLU A 360 -5.27 -28.56 18.23
CA GLU A 360 -5.96 -29.24 19.33
C GLU A 360 -6.11 -30.72 18.94
N ASP A 361 -6.08 -31.65 19.89
CA ASP A 361 -7.11 -32.70 19.90
C ASP A 361 -7.31 -33.37 21.28
N VAL A 362 -8.56 -33.79 21.50
CA VAL A 362 -9.06 -34.75 22.50
C VAL A 362 -8.96 -34.40 24.01
N GLU A 363 -9.99 -33.76 24.56
CA GLU A 363 -10.51 -34.15 25.89
C GLU A 363 -11.22 -35.51 25.76
N MET A 364 -10.71 -36.55 26.42
CA MET A 364 -11.54 -37.70 26.84
C MET A 364 -11.78 -37.62 28.34
N LYS A 365 -13.03 -37.40 28.74
CA LYS A 365 -13.49 -37.54 30.12
C LYS A 365 -14.12 -38.92 30.31
N GLU A 366 -13.44 -39.80 31.02
CA GLU A 366 -14.07 -40.67 32.02
C GLU A 366 -13.20 -40.69 33.28
N GLY A 367 -13.85 -40.47 34.43
CA GLY A 367 -13.25 -40.13 35.72
C GLY A 367 -14.24 -39.33 36.57
#